data_AF-A0A142XCR8-F1
#
_entry.id   AF-A0A142XCR8-F1
#
_cell.length_a   1.000
_cell.length_b   1.000
_cell.length_c   1.000
_cell.angle_alpha   90.00
_cell.angle_beta   90.00
_cell.angle_gamma   90.00
#
_symmetry.space_group_name_H-M   'P 1'
#
loop_
_entity.id
_entity.type
_entity.pdbx_description
1 polymer ?
#
loop_
_entity_poly.entity_id
_entity_poly.type
_entity_poly.pdbx_seq_one_letter_code
_entity_poly.pdbx_strand_id
1 'polypeptide(L)' 'MTVPVYDRVYRWRRYRPELKGKRCRLLARGTMNSALVEFEGGEKHVVSRNAIRKAKSPGQ' A
#
# COMPACT_ATOMS: atom_id res chain seq x y z
N MET A 1 -11.06 -19.41 0.79
CA MET A 1 -11.02 -18.06 0.18
C MET A 1 -10.25 -17.15 1.11
N THR A 2 -9.00 -16.84 0.80
CA THR A 2 -8.13 -15.99 1.62
C THR A 2 -8.52 -14.53 1.39
N VAL A 3 -9.11 -13.88 2.40
CA VAL A 3 -9.38 -12.44 2.36
C VAL A 3 -8.04 -11.69 2.21
N PRO A 4 -7.88 -10.84 1.18
CA PRO A 4 -6.68 -10.02 1.07
C PRO A 4 -6.63 -9.04 2.24
N VAL A 5 -5.70 -9.25 3.16
CA VAL A 5 -5.50 -8.34 4.28
C VAL A 5 -4.74 -7.11 3.79
N TYR A 6 -5.48 -6.01 3.61
CA TYR A 6 -4.90 -4.70 3.31
C TYR A 6 -4.30 -4.08 4.58
N ASP A 7 -3.13 -4.57 4.99
CA ASP A 7 -2.40 -4.16 6.20
C ASP A 7 -1.75 -2.77 6.07
N ARG A 8 -1.66 -2.19 4.87
CA ARG A 8 -0.89 -0.96 4.64
C ARG A 8 -1.75 0.17 4.11
N VAL A 9 -1.32 1.40 4.36
CA VAL A 9 -1.96 2.62 3.87
C VAL A 9 -0.94 3.46 3.11
N TYR A 10 -1.34 4.01 1.98
CA TYR A 10 -0.51 4.93 1.21
C TYR A 10 -0.58 6.34 1.81
N ARG A 11 0.56 6.89 2.22
CA ARG A 11 0.66 8.17 2.97
C ARG A 11 0.97 9.37 2.07
N TRP A 12 1.70 9.16 0.98
CA TRP A 12 2.26 10.25 0.20
C TRP A 12 1.17 11.05 -0.53
N ARG A 13 1.26 12.39 -0.46
CA ARG A 13 0.36 13.30 -1.18
C ARG A 13 0.97 13.86 -2.46
N ARG A 14 2.31 13.96 -2.52
CA ARG A 14 3.03 14.70 -3.58
C ARG A 14 2.90 14.05 -4.97
N TYR A 15 3.05 12.73 -5.06
CA TYR A 15 3.13 12.03 -6.35
C TYR A 15 1.80 11.46 -6.83
N ARG A 16 0.91 11.12 -5.89
CA ARG A 16 -0.39 10.49 -6.12
C ARG A 16 -1.36 10.90 -5.00
N PRO A 17 -1.85 12.14 -5.02
CA PRO A 17 -2.77 12.63 -4.00
C PRO A 17 -4.08 11.80 -3.93
N GLU A 18 -4.51 11.23 -5.05
CA GLU A 18 -5.69 10.35 -5.16
C GLU A 18 -5.58 9.03 -4.39
N LEU A 19 -4.36 8.54 -4.16
CA LEU A 19 -4.10 7.28 -3.45
C LEU A 19 -3.90 7.51 -1.95
N LYS A 20 -3.79 8.77 -1.50
CA LYS A 20 -3.54 9.09 -0.09
C LYS A 20 -4.67 8.58 0.79
N GLY A 21 -4.33 7.75 1.77
CA GLY A 21 -5.26 7.17 2.72
C GLY A 21 -5.92 5.87 2.26
N LYS A 22 -5.75 5.46 1.00
CA LYS A 22 -6.25 4.17 0.52
C LYS A 22 -5.49 3.01 1.15
N ARG A 23 -6.18 1.92 1.47
CA ARG A 23 -5.51 0.71 1.93
C ARG A 23 -4.92 -0.06 0.76
N CYS A 24 -3.81 -0.71 1.03
CA CYS A 24 -3.07 -1.49 0.07
C CYS A 24 -2.44 -2.71 0.73
N ARG A 25 -2.22 -3.74 -0.08
CA ARG A 25 -1.46 -4.93 0.29
C ARG A 25 -0.15 -4.94 -0.46
N LEU A 26 0.90 -5.40 0.21
CA LEU A 26 2.20 -5.60 -0.42
C LEU A 26 2.16 -6.92 -1.21
N LEU A 27 2.35 -6.86 -2.52
CA LEU A 27 2.46 -8.06 -3.37
C LEU A 27 3.90 -8.52 -3.53
N ALA A 28 4.82 -7.58 -3.80
CA ALA A 28 6.23 -7.90 -4.00
C ALA A 28 7.14 -6.75 -3.53
N ARG A 29 8.38 -7.07 -3.15
CA ARG A 29 9.42 -6.09 -2.82
C ARG A 29 10.39 -6.02 -3.99
N GLY A 30 10.55 -4.84 -4.56
CA GLY A 30 11.53 -4.59 -5.61
C GLY A 30 12.88 -4.13 -5.06
N THR A 31 13.80 -3.85 -5.97
CA THR A 31 15.05 -3.14 -5.70
C THR A 31 14.81 -1.63 -5.60
N MET A 32 15.83 -0.85 -5.21
CA MET A 32 15.76 0.62 -5.09
C MET A 32 14.61 1.15 -4.22
N ASN A 33 14.33 0.47 -3.11
CA ASN A 33 13.27 0.87 -2.18
C ASN A 33 11.84 0.85 -2.77
N SER A 34 11.61 0.06 -3.81
CA SER A 34 10.31 -0.08 -4.47
C SER A 34 9.52 -1.29 -3.93
N ALA A 35 8.21 -1.23 -4.09
CA ALA A 35 7.27 -2.28 -3.74
C ALA A 35 6.09 -2.29 -4.71
N LEU A 36 5.72 -3.48 -5.19
CA LEU A 36 4.45 -3.68 -5.88
C LEU A 36 3.37 -3.82 -4.83
N VAL A 37 2.39 -2.92 -4.87
CA VAL A 37 1.22 -2.96 -4.00
C VAL A 37 -0.05 -3.06 -4.81
N GLU A 38 -1.05 -3.70 -4.24
CA GLU A 38 -2.40 -3.71 -4.78
C GLU A 38 -3.33 -2.96 -3.83
N PHE A 39 -4.10 -2.05 -4.38
CA PHE A 39 -5.08 -1.25 -3.65
C PHE A 39 -6.43 -1.95 -3.59
N GLU A 40 -7.33 -1.46 -2.73
CA GLU A 40 -8.68 -2.02 -2.54
C GLU A 40 -9.50 -2.18 -3.82
N GLY A 41 -9.24 -1.35 -4.85
CA GLY A 41 -9.89 -1.43 -6.16
C GLY A 41 -9.33 -2.49 -7.12
N GLY A 42 -8.35 -3.30 -6.69
CA GLY A 42 -7.66 -4.27 -7.56
C GLY A 42 -6.55 -3.67 -8.42
N GLU A 43 -6.34 -2.36 -8.34
CA GLU A 43 -5.28 -1.64 -9.05
C GLU A 43 -3.91 -1.96 -8.46
N LYS A 44 -2.95 -2.29 -9.32
CA LYS A 44 -1.57 -2.61 -8.93
C LYS A 44 -0.64 -1.47 -9.29
N HIS A 45 0.14 -0.99 -8.32
CA HIS A 45 1.13 0.05 -8.54
C HIS A 45 2.48 -0.30 -7.92
N VAL A 46 3.55 0.07 -8.61
CA VAL A 46 4.88 0.11 -8.03
C VAL A 46 5.04 1.44 -7.32
N VAL A 47 5.21 1.39 -6.00
CA VAL A 47 5.38 2.57 -5.14
C VAL A 47 6.65 2.44 -4.31
N SER A 48 7.15 3.56 -3.80
CA SER A 48 8.23 3.49 -2.81
C SER A 48 7.73 2.84 -1.52
N ARG A 49 8.55 2.00 -0.88
CA ARG A 49 8.27 1.44 0.45
C ARG A 49 8.13 2.52 1.51
N ASN A 50 8.71 3.70 1.29
CA ASN A 50 8.53 4.87 2.17
C ASN A 50 7.17 5.54 1.99
N ALA A 51 6.49 5.30 0.86
CA ALA A 51 5.18 5.86 0.58
C ALA A 51 4.06 5.10 1.29
N ILE A 52 4.30 3.83 1.64
CA ILE A 52 3.36 2.95 2.34
C ILE A 52 3.73 2.82 3.81
N ARG A 53 2.72 2.81 4.68
CA ARG A 53 2.89 2.63 6.12
C ARG A 53 1.98 1.49 6.58
N LYS A 54 2.36 0.73 7.61
CA LYS A 54 1.42 -0.20 8.26
C LYS A 54 0.22 0.59 8.76
N ALA A 55 -0.97 0.18 8.35
CA ALA A 55 -2.20 0.62 8.98
C ALA A 55 -2.20 0.06 10.40
N LYS A 56 -2.56 0.88 11.39
CA LYS A 56 -2.89 0.33 12.71
C LYS A 56 -4.12 -0.54 12.48
N SER A 57 -3.99 -1.87 12.63
CA SER A 57 -5.17 -2.68 12.88
C SER A 57 -5.85 -2.09 14.13
N PRO A 58 -7.19 -1.99 14.15
CA PRO A 58 -7.93 -1.45 15.30
C PRO A 58 -7.91 -2.40 16.53
N GLY A 59 -6.77 -3.01 16.85
CA GLY A 59 -6.65 -4.01 17.92
C GLY A 59 -5.21 -4.39 18.29
N GLN A 60 -4.32 -3.40 18.45
CA GLN A 60 -3.11 -3.56 19.26
C GLN A 60 -2.84 -2.28 20.06
#